data_AF-A0A1G9SB25-F1
#
_entry.id   AF-A0A1G9SB25-F1
#
_cell.length_a   1.000
_cell.length_b   1.000
_cell.length_c   1.000
_cell.angle_alpha   90.00
_cell.angle_beta   90.00
_cell.angle_gamma   90.00
#
_symmetry.space_group_name_H-M   'P 1'
#
loop_
_entity.id
_entity.type
_entity.pdbx_description
1 polymer ?
#
loop_
_entity_poly.entity_id
_entity_poly.type
_entity_poly.pdbx_seq_one_letter_code
_entity_poly.pdbx_strand_id
1 'polypeptide(L)'
;MSQEDENHTKKMCDLSSYSVYCRYLRQLKDGTLTLDKGQTREYARYDGKYLIETSDDKLSAEYVALRYKQLVDIEDVFLGIKSNLEIKPMYYRTEDRICSHVKLCWLGMLLVRVIENETAKTC
;
A
#
# COMPACT_ATOMS: atom_id res chain seq x y z
N MET A 1 -9.01 -32.80 32.66
CA MET A 1 -7.89 -32.61 31.70
C MET A 1 -8.30 -33.32 30.43
N SER A 2 -8.75 -32.67 29.36
CA SER A 2 -8.75 -31.24 29.04
C SER A 2 -9.90 -30.99 28.03
N GLN A 3 -10.79 -30.05 28.33
CA GLN A 3 -11.89 -29.61 27.45
C GLN A 3 -11.39 -28.64 26.35
N GLU A 4 -10.11 -28.73 25.97
CA GLU A 4 -9.42 -27.73 25.13
C GLU A 4 -9.79 -27.86 23.63
N ASP A 5 -10.29 -29.02 23.20
CA ASP A 5 -10.49 -29.31 21.77
C ASP A 5 -11.91 -29.01 21.24
N GLU A 6 -12.90 -28.74 22.10
CA GLU A 6 -14.32 -28.70 21.69
C GLU A 6 -14.81 -27.32 21.21
N ASN A 7 -14.03 -26.25 21.44
CA ASN A 7 -14.46 -24.86 21.20
C ASN A 7 -13.81 -24.16 19.98
N HIS A 8 -12.89 -24.82 19.28
CA HIS A 8 -12.22 -24.23 18.11
C HIS A 8 -13.05 -24.41 16.84
N THR A 9 -14.05 -23.55 16.65
CA THR A 9 -14.78 -23.47 15.37
C THR A 9 -13.82 -23.06 14.25
N LYS A 10 -13.94 -23.63 13.05
CA LYS A 10 -13.12 -23.29 11.85
C LYS A 10 -12.96 -21.78 11.63
N LYS A 11 -14.04 -21.01 11.85
CA LYS A 11 -14.04 -19.54 11.77
C LYS A 11 -13.08 -18.86 12.77
N MET A 12 -12.90 -19.40 13.97
CA MET A 12 -11.93 -18.88 14.94
C MET A 12 -10.50 -19.13 14.47
N CYS A 13 -10.21 -20.33 13.95
CA CYS A 13 -8.89 -20.63 13.38
C CYS A 13 -8.59 -19.73 12.18
N ASP A 14 -9.58 -19.49 11.31
CA ASP A 14 -9.45 -18.57 10.19
C ASP A 14 -9.12 -17.15 10.68
N LEU A 15 -9.89 -16.61 11.64
CA LEU A 15 -9.65 -15.29 12.25
C LEU A 15 -8.27 -15.17 12.92
N SER A 16 -7.81 -16.22 13.60
CA SER A 16 -6.50 -16.23 14.23
C SER A 16 -5.36 -16.36 13.21
N SER A 17 -5.61 -16.95 12.04
CA SER A 17 -4.62 -17.08 10.97
C SER A 17 -4.43 -15.81 10.14
N TYR A 18 -5.40 -14.88 10.18
CA TYR A 18 -5.27 -13.59 9.52
C TYR A 18 -4.19 -12.72 10.17
N SER A 19 -3.14 -12.39 9.41
CA SER A 19 -2.00 -11.59 9.88
C SER A 19 -2.36 -10.21 10.45
N VAL A 20 -3.47 -9.64 9.97
CA VAL A 20 -3.94 -8.31 10.39
C VAL A 20 -4.77 -8.39 11.66
N TYR A 21 -5.72 -9.33 11.73
CA TYR A 21 -6.70 -9.40 12.81
C TYR A 21 -6.16 -10.11 14.05
N CYS A 22 -5.25 -11.07 13.89
CA CYS A 22 -4.70 -11.85 15.00
C CYS A 22 -4.05 -10.99 16.09
N ARG A 23 -3.48 -9.83 15.72
CA ARG A 23 -2.90 -8.86 16.66
C ARG A 23 -3.92 -8.34 17.66
N TYR A 24 -5.16 -8.11 17.24
CA TYR A 24 -6.21 -7.54 18.09
C TYR A 24 -7.01 -8.58 18.88
N LEU A 25 -6.71 -9.87 18.70
CA LEU A 25 -7.46 -10.96 19.30
C LEU A 25 -6.71 -11.52 20.51
N ARG A 26 -7.44 -11.78 21.58
CA ARG A 26 -6.98 -12.47 22.79
C ARG A 26 -7.86 -13.68 23.02
N GLN A 27 -7.24 -14.83 23.24
CA GLN A 27 -7.94 -16.06 23.62
C GLN A 27 -8.13 -16.11 25.14
N LEU A 28 -9.35 -16.39 25.59
CA LEU A 28 -9.63 -16.68 27.01
C LEU A 28 -9.30 -18.14 27.33
N LYS A 29 -9.24 -18.44 28.63
CA LYS A 29 -9.03 -19.80 29.16
C LYS A 29 -10.08 -20.80 28.65
N ASP A 30 -11.28 -20.31 28.31
CA ASP A 30 -12.39 -21.12 27.81
C ASP A 30 -12.33 -21.36 26.28
N GLY A 31 -11.23 -20.97 25.62
CA GLY A 31 -11.02 -21.13 24.18
C GLY A 31 -11.67 -20.05 23.31
N THR A 32 -12.48 -19.17 23.88
CA THR A 32 -13.19 -18.11 23.14
C THR A 32 -12.26 -16.94 22.77
N LEU A 33 -12.36 -16.46 21.54
CA LEU A 33 -11.66 -15.26 21.07
C LEU A 33 -12.40 -13.98 21.47
N THR A 34 -11.67 -13.01 22.01
CA THR A 34 -12.18 -11.67 22.35
C THR A 34 -11.23 -10.59 21.84
N LEU A 35 -11.73 -9.37 21.71
CA LEU A 35 -10.91 -8.23 21.33
C LEU A 35 -10.09 -7.72 22.52
N ASP A 36 -8.78 -7.58 22.32
CA ASP A 36 -7.89 -6.95 23.29
C ASP A 36 -8.04 -5.42 23.23
N LYS A 37 -8.93 -4.90 24.09
CA LYS A 37 -9.18 -3.45 24.20
C LYS A 37 -7.92 -2.64 24.54
N GLY A 38 -6.93 -3.25 25.19
CA GLY A 38 -5.66 -2.61 25.51
C GLY A 38 -4.85 -2.35 24.24
N GLN A 39 -4.63 -3.40 23.45
CA GLN A 39 -3.97 -3.28 22.14
C GLN A 39 -4.74 -2.36 21.20
N THR A 40 -6.07 -2.51 21.10
CA THR A 40 -6.88 -1.61 20.26
C THR A 40 -6.69 -0.14 20.64
N ARG A 41 -6.60 0.17 21.95
CA ARG A 41 -6.38 1.54 22.42
C ARG A 41 -4.97 2.05 22.15
N GLU A 42 -3.97 1.19 22.13
CA GLU A 42 -2.60 1.56 21.77
C GLU A 42 -2.49 1.85 20.27
N TYR A 43 -2.99 0.95 19.42
CA TYR A 43 -3.01 1.12 17.98
C TYR A 43 -3.86 2.32 17.53
N ALA A 44 -4.96 2.61 18.23
CA ALA A 44 -5.75 3.82 18.00
C ALA A 44 -4.97 5.13 18.22
N ARG A 45 -3.83 5.12 18.93
CA ARG A 45 -2.96 6.31 19.06
C ARG A 45 -2.14 6.60 17.81
N TYR A 46 -1.96 5.59 16.95
CA TYR A 46 -1.22 5.68 15.70
C TYR A 46 -2.14 5.86 14.50
N ASP A 47 -3.45 5.65 14.67
CA ASP A 47 -4.43 5.92 13.62
C ASP A 47 -4.39 7.39 13.19
N GLY A 48 -4.31 7.62 11.88
CA GLY A 48 -4.20 8.95 11.29
C GLY A 48 -2.83 9.61 11.39
N LYS A 49 -1.81 8.92 11.91
CA LYS A 49 -0.42 9.41 11.90
C LYS A 49 0.37 8.78 10.75
N TYR A 50 1.15 9.61 10.06
CA TYR A 50 2.10 9.16 9.06
C TYR A 50 3.45 8.91 9.71
N LEU A 51 3.91 7.65 9.71
CA LEU A 51 5.26 7.29 10.11
C LEU A 51 6.09 7.09 8.85
N ILE A 52 7.15 7.88 8.69
CA ILE A 52 8.11 7.72 7.61
C ILE A 52 9.39 7.16 8.22
N GLU A 53 9.78 5.97 7.79
CA GLU A 53 11.04 5.34 8.17
C GLU A 53 12.09 5.61 7.08
N THR A 54 13.27 6.08 7.49
CA THR A 54 14.41 6.29 6.59
C THR A 54 15.66 5.68 7.21
N SER A 55 16.53 5.11 6.39
CA SER A 55 17.83 4.57 6.84
C SER A 55 18.92 5.65 6.93
N ASP A 56 18.62 6.88 6.49
CA ASP A 56 19.56 8.00 6.52
C ASP A 56 19.23 8.96 7.67
N ASP A 57 20.02 8.88 8.73
CA ASP A 57 19.88 9.70 9.94
C ASP A 57 20.37 11.15 9.76
N LYS A 58 21.01 11.49 8.63
CA LYS A 58 21.54 12.84 8.38
C LYS A 58 20.49 13.79 7.79
N LEU A 59 19.37 13.24 7.32
CA LEU A 59 18.30 14.04 6.72
C LEU A 59 17.42 14.63 7.82
N SER A 60 17.05 15.90 7.67
CA SER A 60 16.06 16.51 8.56
C SER A 60 14.69 15.87 8.34
N ALA A 61 13.92 15.73 9.42
CA ALA A 61 12.56 15.18 9.34
C ALA A 61 11.68 15.98 8.35
N GLU A 62 11.86 17.30 8.28
CA GLU A 62 11.17 18.17 7.31
C GLU A 62 11.51 17.82 5.86
N TYR A 63 12.80 17.59 5.58
CA TYR A 63 13.24 17.21 4.24
C TYR A 63 12.71 15.82 3.87
N VAL A 64 12.76 14.86 4.79
CA VAL A 64 12.19 13.53 4.57
C VAL A 64 10.69 13.60 4.27
N ALA A 65 9.93 14.39 5.04
CA ALA A 65 8.51 14.60 4.81
C ALA A 65 8.23 15.26 3.45
N LEU A 66 9.01 16.27 3.06
CA LEU A 66 8.87 16.93 1.77
C LEU A 66 9.16 15.98 0.60
N ARG A 67 10.24 15.19 0.71
CA ARG A 67 10.60 14.18 -0.30
C ARG A 67 9.55 13.08 -0.42
N TYR A 68 8.97 12.66 0.71
CA TYR A 68 7.87 11.70 0.69
C TYR A 68 6.64 12.28 -0.02
N LYS A 69 6.34 13.57 0.18
CA LYS A 69 5.24 14.23 -0.52
C LYS A 69 5.42 14.28 -2.04
N GLN A 70 6.65 14.36 -2.53
CA GLN A 70 6.95 14.29 -3.97
C GLN A 70 6.71 12.91 -4.60
N LEU A 71 6.58 11.84 -3.79
CA LEU A 71 6.15 10.53 -4.31
C LEU A 71 4.72 10.58 -4.84
N VAL A 72 3.88 11.48 -4.34
CA VAL A 72 2.52 11.69 -4.86
C VAL A 72 2.58 12.13 -6.33
N ASP A 73 3.52 12.99 -6.69
CA ASP A 73 3.70 13.40 -8.10
C ASP A 73 4.04 12.20 -8.99
N ILE A 74 4.79 11.23 -8.46
CA ILE A 74 5.11 9.99 -9.15
C ILE A 74 3.85 9.12 -9.30
N GLU A 75 3.02 9.02 -8.26
CA GLU A 75 1.75 8.29 -8.30
C GLU A 75 0.77 8.89 -9.31
N ASP A 76 0.67 10.22 -9.38
CA ASP A 76 -0.16 10.94 -10.34
C ASP A 76 0.31 10.68 -11.78
N VAL A 77 1.61 10.68 -12.01
CA VAL A 77 2.20 10.30 -13.30
C VAL A 77 1.85 8.84 -13.65
N PHE A 78 1.95 7.92 -12.68
CA PHE A 78 1.55 6.52 -12.90
C PHE A 78 0.06 6.34 -13.14
N LEU A 79 -0.79 7.19 -12.57
CA LEU A 79 -2.22 7.21 -12.84
C LEU A 79 -2.47 7.72 -14.27
N GLY A 80 -1.80 8.80 -14.68
CA GLY A 80 -1.86 9.35 -16.03
C GLY A 80 -1.44 8.35 -17.12
N ILE A 81 -0.43 7.52 -16.85
CA ILE A 81 -0.03 6.43 -17.76
C ILE A 81 -1.17 5.42 -17.96
N LYS A 82 -1.94 5.15 -16.91
CA LYS A 82 -3.03 4.17 -16.94
C LYS A 82 -4.27 4.73 -17.62
N SER A 83 -4.56 6.02 -17.44
CA SER A 83 -5.77 6.67 -17.99
C SER A 83 -5.55 7.23 -19.40
N ASN A 84 -4.52 8.04 -19.62
CA ASN A 84 -4.33 8.81 -20.86
C ASN A 84 -3.52 8.04 -21.90
N LEU A 85 -2.54 7.24 -21.45
CA LEU A 85 -1.68 6.46 -22.33
C LEU A 85 -2.07 4.98 -22.39
N GLU A 86 -3.20 4.63 -21.76
CA GLU A 86 -3.88 3.33 -21.83
C GLU A 86 -2.94 2.12 -21.81
N ILE A 87 -2.00 2.07 -20.85
CA ILE A 87 -1.11 0.90 -20.68
C ILE A 87 -1.88 -0.42 -20.48
N LYS A 88 -3.18 -0.31 -20.19
CA LYS A 88 -4.15 -1.40 -20.28
C LYS A 88 -5.40 -0.89 -21.01
N PRO A 89 -5.96 -1.66 -21.96
CA PRO A 89 -5.75 -3.09 -22.16
C PRO A 89 -4.68 -3.43 -23.21
N MET A 90 -3.73 -4.31 -22.87
CA MET A 90 -2.76 -4.84 -23.83
C MET A 90 -3.42 -5.95 -24.67
N TYR A 91 -3.87 -5.62 -25.88
CA TYR A 91 -4.44 -6.59 -26.82
C TYR A 91 -3.36 -7.43 -27.54
N TYR A 92 -2.08 -7.23 -27.23
CA TYR A 92 -0.95 -7.92 -27.83
C TYR A 92 -0.59 -9.20 -27.06
N ARG A 93 -0.33 -10.29 -27.79
CA ARG A 93 -0.02 -11.62 -27.21
C ARG A 93 1.46 -11.99 -27.26
N THR A 94 2.29 -11.23 -27.97
CA THR A 94 3.73 -11.48 -28.13
C THR A 94 4.53 -10.54 -27.23
N GLU A 95 5.56 -11.08 -26.57
CA GLU A 95 6.44 -10.34 -25.65
C GLU A 95 7.03 -9.07 -26.29
N ASP A 96 7.54 -9.15 -27.51
CA ASP A 96 8.11 -8.00 -28.23
C ASP A 96 7.13 -6.83 -28.39
N ARG A 97 5.86 -7.13 -28.66
CA ARG A 97 4.81 -6.11 -28.82
C ARG A 97 4.40 -5.50 -27.49
N ILE A 98 4.37 -6.30 -26.43
CA ILE A 98 4.14 -5.83 -25.06
C ILE A 98 5.27 -4.87 -24.66
N CYS A 99 6.53 -5.28 -24.84
CA CYS A 99 7.70 -4.46 -24.55
C CYS A 99 7.70 -3.16 -25.35
N SER A 100 7.34 -3.21 -26.63
CA SER A 100 7.27 -2.01 -27.49
C SER A 100 6.16 -1.05 -27.04
N HIS A 101 4.98 -1.55 -26.70
CA HIS A 101 3.88 -0.74 -26.19
C HIS A 101 4.25 -0.04 -24.87
N VAL A 102 4.81 -0.77 -23.90
CA VAL A 102 5.27 -0.19 -22.62
C VAL A 102 6.31 0.92 -22.85
N LYS A 103 7.26 0.72 -23.77
CA LYS A 103 8.26 1.73 -24.13
C LYS A 103 7.63 2.99 -24.74
N LEU A 104 6.65 2.82 -25.62
CA LEU A 104 5.93 3.95 -26.23
C LEU A 104 5.11 4.72 -25.19
N CYS A 105 4.42 4.03 -24.29
CA CYS A 105 3.70 4.67 -23.19
C CYS A 105 4.67 5.43 -22.26
N TRP A 106 5.84 4.86 -21.96
CA TRP A 106 6.84 5.53 -21.15
C TRP A 106 7.40 6.79 -21.84
N LEU A 107 7.69 6.72 -23.14
CA LEU A 107 8.17 7.88 -23.91
C LEU A 107 7.11 8.99 -23.98
N GLY A 108 5.85 8.65 -24.22
CA GLY A 108 4.76 9.62 -24.24
C GLY A 108 4.59 10.33 -22.89
N MET A 109 4.69 9.58 -21.78
CA MET A 109 4.63 10.14 -20.44
C MET A 109 5.81 11.10 -20.16
N LEU A 110 7.02 10.74 -20.60
CA LEU A 110 8.19 11.62 -20.48
C LEU A 110 7.96 12.93 -21.24
N LEU A 111 7.41 12.88 -22.46
CA LEU A 111 7.09 14.07 -23.24
C LEU A 111 6.04 14.96 -22.55
N VAL A 112 4.96 14.36 -22.04
CA VAL A 112 3.95 15.09 -21.25
C VAL A 112 4.62 15.78 -20.07
N ARG A 113 5.48 15.09 -19.33
CA ARG A 113 6.13 15.66 -18.14
C ARG A 113 7.08 16.81 -18.47
N VAL A 114 7.81 16.72 -19.58
CA VAL A 114 8.65 17.83 -20.07
C VAL A 114 7.78 19.03 -20.42
N ILE A 115 6.67 18.81 -21.13
CA ILE A 115 5.74 19.89 -21.51
C ILE A 115 5.13 20.56 -20.27
N GLU A 116 4.68 19.78 -19.28
CA GLU A 116 4.15 20.29 -18.01
C GLU A 116 5.19 21.15 -17.26
N ASN A 117 6.43 20.69 -17.21
CA ASN A 117 7.51 21.39 -16.53
C ASN A 117 7.88 22.72 -17.22
N GLU A 118 7.91 22.75 -18.55
CA GLU A 118 8.16 23.98 -19.33
C GLU A 118 6.98 24.96 -19.27
N THR A 119 5.75 24.45 -19.21
CA THR A 119 4.54 25.30 -19.24
C THR A 119 3.99 25.66 -17.86
N ALA A 120 4.54 25.06 -16.79
CA ALA A 120 4.04 25.13 -15.41
C ALA A 120 2.53 24.84 -15.29
N LYS A 121 1.99 24.00 -16.17
CA LYS A 121 0.58 23.59 -16.20
C LYS A 121 0.51 22.07 -16.09
N THR A 122 -0.34 21.58 -15.21
CA THR A 122 -0.63 20.15 -15.06
C THR A 122 -1.82 19.78 -15.94
N CYS A 123 -1.73 18.65 -16.66
CA CYS A 123 -2.78 18.15 -17.54
C CYS A 123 -3.92 17.46 -16.78
#